data_AF-A0A931Q7P5-F1
#
_entry.id   AF-A0A931Q7P5-F1
#
_cell.length_a   1.000
_cell.length_b   1.000
_cell.length_c   1.000
_cell.angle_alpha   90.00
_cell.angle_beta   90.00
_cell.angle_gamma   90.00
#
_symmetry.space_group_name_H-M   'P 1'
#
loop_
_entity.id
_entity.type
_entity.pdbx_description
1 polymer ?
#
loop_
_entity_poly.entity_id
_entity_poly.type
_entity_poly.pdbx_seq_one_letter_code
_entity_poly.pdbx_strand_id
1 'polypeptide(L)'
;MKLIGQSESYSEILERVFVTTLAVGFFCTILLANADSTFHDLLETISTKVDFGPLKDIKVLYVVVPLVLAGISRLILLHDKISNILGLRKRFDTNHILFPMADQSGYTLTDAFKQRLTANRKEAMSDIFYRYASFINPVIDRQLVRTAADNWGWLWSAVEASFVCLVTLSILTLLEIWSYAMMLGGSICILIGFIFFQWFQCRKGAVRQVRVIMEDSDRKQAIHSYFTKFAASVTLDKPESPGPLSKR
;
A
#
# COMPACT_ATOMS: atom_id res chain seq x y z
N MET A 1 -20.02 -16.60 4.52
CA MET A 1 -20.91 -15.48 4.16
C MET A 1 -20.05 -14.39 3.53
N LYS A 2 -20.28 -14.03 2.27
CA LYS A 2 -19.49 -13.03 1.55
C LYS A 2 -19.83 -11.65 2.13
N LEU A 3 -18.85 -10.97 2.73
CA LEU A 3 -19.01 -9.56 3.03
C LEU A 3 -18.96 -8.81 1.70
N ILE A 4 -20.00 -8.04 1.40
CA ILE A 4 -20.10 -7.26 0.17
C ILE A 4 -18.88 -6.33 0.10
N GLY A 5 -18.13 -6.41 -1.00
CA GLY A 5 -16.96 -5.56 -1.25
C GLY A 5 -15.60 -6.13 -0.82
N GLN A 6 -15.52 -7.33 -0.22
CA GLN A 6 -14.23 -7.93 0.15
C GLN A 6 -13.46 -8.45 -1.07
N SER A 7 -12.17 -8.12 -1.19
CA SER A 7 -11.33 -8.56 -2.31
C SER A 7 -11.00 -10.06 -2.27
N GLU A 8 -11.20 -10.75 -3.39
CA GLU A 8 -10.84 -12.17 -3.56
C GLU A 8 -9.48 -12.38 -4.21
N SER A 9 -8.94 -11.32 -4.84
CA SER A 9 -7.65 -11.32 -5.52
C SER A 9 -6.93 -9.98 -5.36
N TYR A 10 -5.63 -9.97 -5.67
CA TYR A 10 -4.87 -8.73 -5.74
C TYR A 10 -5.36 -7.79 -6.85
N SER A 11 -5.89 -8.34 -7.95
CA SER A 11 -6.45 -7.53 -9.05
C SER A 11 -7.65 -6.69 -8.58
N GLU A 12 -8.53 -7.26 -7.75
CA GLU A 12 -9.67 -6.53 -7.18
C GLU A 12 -9.23 -5.41 -6.23
N ILE A 13 -8.12 -5.59 -5.53
CA ILE A 13 -7.53 -4.51 -4.70
C ILE A 13 -7.08 -3.36 -5.61
N LEU A 14 -6.36 -3.66 -6.70
CA LEU A 14 -5.91 -2.65 -7.65
C LEU A 14 -7.08 -1.95 -8.35
N GLU A 15 -8.16 -2.66 -8.64
CA GLU A 15 -9.39 -2.09 -9.18
C GLU A 15 -10.03 -1.11 -8.18
N ARG A 16 -10.11 -1.46 -6.90
CA ARG A 16 -10.61 -0.53 -5.87
C ARG A 16 -9.78 0.74 -5.79
N VAL A 17 -8.44 0.60 -5.75
CA VAL A 17 -7.54 1.76 -5.73
C VAL A 17 -7.79 2.62 -6.95
N PHE A 18 -7.87 2.02 -8.14
CA PHE A 18 -8.17 2.72 -9.39
C PHE A 18 -9.52 3.48 -9.34
N VAL A 19 -10.60 2.82 -8.94
CA VAL A 19 -11.93 3.44 -8.86
C VAL A 19 -11.95 4.59 -7.84
N THR A 20 -11.27 4.41 -6.70
CA THR A 20 -11.17 5.46 -5.68
C THR A 20 -10.38 6.66 -6.21
N THR A 21 -9.24 6.42 -6.87
CA THR A 21 -8.42 7.46 -7.48
C THR A 21 -9.18 8.19 -8.60
N LEU A 22 -9.99 7.47 -9.38
CA LEU A 22 -10.86 8.06 -10.40
C LEU A 22 -11.91 8.97 -9.78
N ALA A 23 -12.61 8.50 -8.74
CA ALA A 23 -13.64 9.27 -8.04
C ALA A 23 -13.06 10.54 -7.38
N VAL A 24 -11.92 10.41 -6.70
CA VAL A 24 -11.22 11.54 -6.07
C VAL A 24 -10.65 12.49 -7.12
N GLY A 25 -10.11 11.97 -8.22
CA GLY A 25 -9.65 12.76 -9.35
C GLY A 25 -10.78 13.57 -9.98
N PHE A 26 -11.97 12.97 -10.13
CA PHE A 26 -13.15 13.65 -10.65
C PHE A 26 -13.58 14.79 -9.71
N PHE A 27 -13.65 14.51 -8.41
CA PHE A 27 -13.91 15.53 -7.39
C PHE A 27 -12.90 16.69 -7.46
N CYS A 28 -11.59 16.38 -7.51
CA CYS A 28 -10.54 17.40 -7.60
C CYS A 28 -10.60 18.20 -8.89
N THR A 29 -10.95 17.56 -10.02
CA THR A 29 -11.10 18.22 -11.33
C THR A 29 -12.25 19.23 -11.30
N ILE A 30 -13.42 18.84 -10.77
CA ILE A 30 -14.56 19.76 -10.61
C ILE A 30 -14.20 20.91 -9.67
N LEU A 31 -13.54 20.59 -8.55
CA LEU A 31 -13.15 21.59 -7.57
C LEU A 31 -12.19 22.63 -8.17
N LEU A 32 -11.20 22.21 -8.95
CA LEU A 32 -10.30 23.12 -9.67
C LEU A 32 -11.04 23.95 -10.72
N ALA A 33 -11.97 23.35 -11.47
CA ALA A 33 -12.75 24.08 -12.47
C ALA A 33 -13.63 25.18 -11.84
N ASN A 34 -14.19 24.91 -10.67
CA ASN A 34 -14.96 25.91 -9.94
C ASN A 34 -14.09 26.99 -9.28
N ALA A 35 -12.81 26.70 -9.05
CA ALA A 35 -11.87 27.60 -8.41
C ALA A 35 -11.20 28.55 -9.42
N ASP A 36 -10.83 28.05 -10.60
CA ASP A 36 -10.07 28.80 -11.62
C ASP A 36 -10.79 28.79 -12.98
N SER A 37 -11.09 29.98 -13.51
CA SER A 37 -11.78 30.13 -14.79
C SER A 37 -10.94 29.63 -15.96
N THR A 38 -9.61 29.76 -15.91
CA THR A 38 -8.74 29.29 -16.99
C THR A 38 -8.82 27.77 -17.12
N PHE A 39 -8.79 27.05 -16.00
CA PHE A 39 -8.95 25.61 -15.96
C PHE A 39 -10.37 25.20 -16.37
N HIS A 40 -11.41 25.96 -15.99
CA HIS A 40 -12.77 25.74 -16.48
C HIS A 40 -12.85 25.84 -18.01
N ASP A 41 -12.32 26.93 -18.59
CA ASP A 41 -12.33 27.16 -20.04
C ASP A 41 -11.56 26.06 -20.80
N LEU A 42 -10.46 25.58 -20.22
CA LEU A 42 -9.73 24.43 -20.75
C LEU A 42 -10.63 23.17 -20.81
N LEU A 43 -11.36 22.86 -19.75
CA LEU A 43 -12.25 21.70 -19.73
C LEU A 43 -13.46 21.88 -20.68
N GLU A 44 -13.89 23.11 -20.91
CA GLU A 44 -14.99 23.44 -21.82
C GLU A 44 -14.58 23.51 -23.31
N THR A 45 -13.28 23.54 -23.60
CA THR A 45 -12.72 23.66 -24.97
C THR A 45 -13.24 22.57 -25.91
N ILE A 46 -13.50 21.36 -25.40
CA ILE A 46 -14.08 20.26 -26.19
C ILE A 46 -15.57 20.15 -25.86
N SER A 47 -16.42 20.47 -26.83
CA SER A 47 -17.88 20.45 -26.68
C SER A 47 -18.51 19.07 -26.62
N THR A 48 -17.76 18.02 -26.96
CA THR A 48 -18.24 16.63 -26.93
C THR A 48 -18.68 16.24 -25.53
N LYS A 49 -19.90 15.71 -25.44
CA LYS A 49 -20.49 15.21 -24.19
C LYS A 49 -20.47 13.69 -24.17
N VAL A 50 -20.33 13.13 -22.98
CA VAL A 50 -20.34 11.69 -22.74
C VAL A 50 -21.20 11.38 -21.52
N ASP A 51 -21.81 10.20 -21.55
CA ASP A 51 -22.47 9.62 -20.38
C ASP A 51 -21.45 8.80 -19.59
N PHE A 52 -21.37 9.03 -18.28
CA PHE A 52 -20.46 8.35 -17.37
C PHE A 52 -21.20 7.83 -16.15
N GLY A 53 -21.62 6.57 -16.23
CA GLY A 53 -22.41 5.92 -15.18
C GLY A 53 -23.77 6.63 -14.98
N PRO A 54 -24.11 7.09 -13.76
CA PRO A 54 -25.36 7.81 -13.51
C PRO A 54 -25.32 9.27 -14.00
N LEU A 55 -24.14 9.80 -14.31
CA LEU A 55 -23.97 11.18 -14.75
C LEU A 55 -24.08 11.25 -16.27
N LYS A 56 -25.01 12.07 -16.76
CA LYS A 56 -25.27 12.25 -18.18
C LYS A 56 -24.77 13.59 -18.69
N ASP A 57 -24.51 13.67 -19.98
CA ASP A 57 -24.20 14.92 -20.67
C ASP A 57 -22.97 15.69 -20.11
N ILE A 58 -22.00 14.99 -19.51
CA ILE A 58 -20.78 15.61 -19.00
C ILE A 58 -19.83 15.90 -20.16
N LYS A 59 -19.21 17.08 -20.17
CA LYS A 59 -18.12 17.41 -21.11
C LYS A 59 -16.96 16.42 -20.97
N VAL A 60 -16.49 15.91 -22.11
CA VAL A 60 -15.56 14.77 -22.16
C VAL A 60 -14.29 14.97 -21.33
N LEU A 61 -13.77 16.20 -21.26
CA LEU A 61 -12.53 16.50 -20.52
C LEU A 61 -12.69 16.36 -18.99
N TYR A 62 -13.87 16.59 -18.44
CA TYR A 62 -14.15 16.32 -17.02
C TYR A 62 -14.04 14.84 -16.67
N VAL A 63 -14.18 13.94 -17.65
CA VAL A 63 -14.05 12.48 -17.48
C VAL A 63 -12.66 12.00 -17.87
N VAL A 64 -12.12 12.50 -18.98
CA VAL A 64 -10.81 12.05 -19.50
C VAL A 64 -9.67 12.44 -18.58
N VAL A 65 -9.65 13.65 -18.03
CA VAL A 65 -8.57 14.10 -17.11
C VAL A 65 -8.42 13.15 -15.91
N PRO A 66 -9.47 12.89 -15.10
CA PRO A 66 -9.33 11.98 -13.96
C PRO A 66 -9.15 10.52 -14.38
N LEU A 67 -9.64 10.11 -15.56
CA LEU A 67 -9.37 8.77 -16.10
C LEU A 67 -7.90 8.57 -16.45
N VAL A 68 -7.27 9.55 -17.11
CA VAL A 68 -5.83 9.53 -17.41
C VAL A 68 -5.02 9.52 -16.11
N LEU A 69 -5.40 10.35 -15.14
CA LEU A 69 -4.76 10.37 -13.82
C LEU A 69 -4.82 8.98 -13.15
N ALA A 70 -6.00 8.37 -13.07
CA ALA A 70 -6.18 7.05 -12.47
C ALA A 70 -5.44 5.96 -13.26
N GLY A 71 -5.43 6.05 -14.59
CA GLY A 71 -4.69 5.16 -15.48
C GLY A 71 -3.19 5.21 -15.22
N ILE A 72 -2.60 6.41 -15.23
CA ILE A 72 -1.17 6.61 -14.92
C ILE A 72 -0.86 6.10 -13.51
N SER A 73 -1.71 6.45 -12.53
CA SER A 73 -1.54 6.03 -11.14
C SER A 73 -1.47 4.50 -11.01
N ARG A 74 -2.37 3.79 -11.69
CA ARG A 74 -2.38 2.32 -11.75
C ARG A 74 -1.15 1.76 -12.49
N LEU A 75 -0.76 2.35 -13.62
CA LEU A 75 0.40 1.89 -14.41
C LEU A 75 1.70 1.97 -13.62
N ILE A 76 1.90 3.04 -12.84
CA ILE A 76 3.12 3.23 -12.05
C ILE A 76 3.05 2.64 -10.64
N LEU A 77 1.92 2.01 -10.28
CA LEU A 77 1.62 1.53 -8.93
C LEU A 77 1.90 2.62 -7.88
N LEU A 78 1.24 3.77 -8.02
CA LEU A 78 1.53 4.97 -7.24
C LEU A 78 1.44 4.71 -5.72
N HIS A 79 0.40 4.02 -5.25
CA HIS A 79 0.27 3.59 -3.85
C HIS A 79 1.50 2.81 -3.33
N ASP A 80 2.11 1.94 -4.14
CA ASP A 80 3.31 1.20 -3.75
C ASP A 80 4.52 2.13 -3.63
N LYS A 81 4.68 3.07 -4.57
CA LYS A 81 5.75 4.08 -4.51
C LYS A 81 5.62 4.96 -3.27
N ILE A 82 4.42 5.50 -3.00
CA ILE A 82 4.15 6.31 -1.81
C ILE A 82 4.41 5.50 -0.53
N SER A 83 3.89 4.27 -0.47
CA SER A 83 4.08 3.38 0.69
C SER A 83 5.55 3.05 0.94
N ASN A 84 6.35 2.91 -0.12
CA ASN A 84 7.79 2.68 -0.02
C ASN A 84 8.53 3.92 0.49
N ILE A 85 8.22 5.11 -0.03
CA ILE A 85 8.80 6.38 0.43
C ILE A 85 8.51 6.60 1.91
N LEU A 86 7.26 6.38 2.34
CA LEU A 86 6.85 6.48 3.74
C LEU A 86 7.34 5.31 4.61
N GLY A 87 7.92 4.27 3.99
CA GLY A 87 8.39 3.07 4.66
C GLY A 87 7.27 2.26 5.33
N LEU A 88 6.00 2.47 4.96
CA LEU A 88 4.83 1.84 5.60
C LEU A 88 4.93 0.32 5.52
N ARG A 89 5.12 -0.22 4.31
CA ARG A 89 5.21 -1.66 4.08
C ARG A 89 6.44 -2.28 4.75
N LYS A 90 7.60 -1.61 4.64
CA LYS A 90 8.84 -2.06 5.29
C LYS A 90 8.65 -2.21 6.80
N ARG A 91 8.14 -1.17 7.47
CA ARG A 91 7.90 -1.18 8.92
C ARG A 91 6.83 -2.18 9.32
N PHE A 92 5.79 -2.34 8.51
CA PHE A 92 4.72 -3.28 8.78
C PHE A 92 5.21 -4.74 8.70
N ASP A 93 5.83 -5.11 7.57
CA ASP A 93 6.34 -6.46 7.33
C ASP A 93 7.29 -6.88 8.45
N THR A 94 8.19 -5.98 8.89
CA THR A 94 9.13 -6.32 9.95
C THR A 94 8.47 -6.36 11.32
N ASN A 95 7.81 -5.28 11.74
CA ASN A 95 7.41 -5.10 13.14
C ASN A 95 6.13 -5.85 13.51
N HIS A 96 5.32 -6.24 12.53
CA HIS A 96 4.03 -6.87 12.76
C HIS A 96 3.93 -8.29 12.19
N ILE A 97 4.92 -8.72 11.40
CA ILE A 97 4.96 -10.08 10.84
C ILE A 97 6.29 -10.76 11.19
N LEU A 98 7.41 -10.33 10.60
CA LEU A 98 8.67 -11.07 10.66
C LEU A 98 9.26 -11.15 12.08
N PHE A 99 9.31 -10.04 12.82
CA PHE A 99 9.84 -10.05 14.19
C PHE A 99 8.93 -10.86 15.13
N PRO A 100 7.59 -10.65 15.14
CA PRO A 100 6.71 -11.53 15.91
C PRO A 100 6.84 -13.01 15.56
N MET A 101 7.01 -13.37 14.29
CA MET A 101 7.21 -14.77 13.88
C MET A 101 8.53 -15.34 14.39
N ALA A 102 9.63 -14.58 14.31
CA ALA A 102 10.92 -14.99 14.85
C ALA A 102 10.84 -15.23 16.37
N ASP A 103 10.30 -14.26 17.11
CA ASP A 103 10.13 -14.35 18.56
C ASP A 103 9.25 -15.54 18.97
N GLN A 104 8.06 -15.68 18.36
CA GLN A 104 7.13 -16.79 18.65
C GLN A 104 7.66 -18.16 18.23
N SER A 105 8.57 -18.21 17.24
CA SER A 105 9.27 -19.44 16.86
C SER A 105 10.36 -19.85 17.85
N GLY A 106 10.65 -19.01 18.85
CA GLY A 106 11.73 -19.22 19.81
C GLY A 106 13.10 -18.79 19.28
N TYR A 107 13.16 -18.04 18.18
CA TYR A 107 14.42 -17.47 17.67
C TYR A 107 14.72 -16.13 18.34
N THR A 108 15.95 -15.94 18.83
CA THR A 108 16.34 -14.73 19.56
C THR A 108 16.53 -13.52 18.62
N LEU A 109 15.76 -12.47 18.86
CA LEU A 109 15.81 -11.21 18.10
C LEU A 109 16.93 -10.28 18.56
N THR A 110 18.17 -10.54 18.15
CA THR A 110 19.28 -9.57 18.30
C THR A 110 19.13 -8.39 17.34
N ASP A 111 19.73 -7.25 17.65
CA ASP A 111 19.63 -6.06 16.77
C ASP A 111 20.31 -6.28 15.42
N ALA A 112 21.44 -6.99 15.39
CA ALA A 112 22.09 -7.40 14.14
C ALA A 112 21.17 -8.27 13.28
N PHE A 113 20.47 -9.22 13.90
CA PHE A 113 19.50 -10.06 13.19
C PHE A 113 18.31 -9.25 12.67
N LYS A 114 17.74 -8.34 13.48
CA LYS A 114 16.64 -7.46 13.05
C LYS A 114 17.02 -6.62 11.84
N GLN A 115 18.21 -6.01 11.84
CA GLN A 115 18.71 -5.21 10.71
C GLN A 115 18.84 -6.07 9.45
N ARG A 116 19.42 -7.26 9.57
CA ARG A 116 19.58 -8.18 8.44
C ARG A 116 18.25 -8.70 7.90
N LEU A 117 17.34 -9.10 8.78
CA LEU A 117 16.01 -9.56 8.40
C LEU A 117 15.21 -8.43 7.73
N THR A 118 15.39 -7.19 8.18
CA THR A 118 14.82 -6.00 7.54
C THR A 118 15.37 -5.77 6.13
N ALA A 119 16.67 -5.99 5.92
CA ALA A 119 17.30 -5.86 4.60
C ALA A 119 16.81 -6.94 3.62
N ASN A 120 16.59 -8.16 4.09
CA ASN A 120 16.14 -9.31 3.28
C ASN A 120 14.64 -9.61 3.45
N ARG A 121 13.84 -8.61 3.84
CA ARG A 121 12.43 -8.79 4.21
C ARG A 121 11.58 -9.44 3.12
N LYS A 122 11.88 -9.20 1.83
CA LYS A 122 11.06 -9.69 0.72
C LYS A 122 11.14 -11.20 0.59
N GLU A 123 12.36 -11.72 0.63
CA GLU A 123 12.65 -13.16 0.62
C GLU A 123 12.05 -13.81 1.86
N ALA A 124 12.31 -13.25 3.04
CA ALA A 124 11.74 -13.78 4.29
C ALA A 124 10.21 -13.81 4.26
N MET A 125 9.54 -12.73 3.83
CA MET A 125 8.08 -12.69 3.71
C MET A 125 7.56 -13.75 2.74
N SER A 126 8.23 -13.98 1.62
CA SER A 126 7.87 -15.02 0.64
C SER A 126 7.93 -16.41 1.28
N ASP A 127 9.04 -16.71 1.93
CA ASP A 127 9.36 -18.07 2.39
C ASP A 127 8.58 -18.51 3.61
N ILE A 128 8.31 -17.59 4.55
CA ILE A 128 7.71 -17.95 5.84
C ILE A 128 6.30 -17.42 6.05
N PHE A 129 5.90 -16.31 5.40
CA PHE A 129 4.57 -15.74 5.62
C PHE A 129 3.63 -16.05 4.46
N TYR A 130 4.00 -15.66 3.24
CA TYR A 130 3.15 -15.85 2.07
C TYR A 130 2.98 -17.32 1.69
N ARG A 131 3.93 -18.19 2.06
CA ARG A 131 3.76 -19.64 2.00
C ARG A 131 2.46 -20.13 2.67
N TYR A 132 2.03 -19.48 3.77
CA TYR A 132 0.83 -19.88 4.50
C TYR A 132 -0.36 -18.94 4.29
N ALA A 133 -0.11 -17.66 4.00
CA ALA A 133 -1.12 -16.61 3.90
C ALA A 133 -1.32 -16.07 2.47
N SER A 134 -1.07 -16.89 1.44
CA SER A 134 -1.29 -16.49 0.03
C SER A 134 -2.79 -16.48 -0.35
N PHE A 135 -3.14 -15.73 -1.41
CA PHE A 135 -4.49 -15.76 -1.98
C PHE A 135 -4.82 -17.06 -2.72
N ILE A 136 -3.82 -17.68 -3.37
CA ILE A 136 -4.01 -18.81 -4.29
C ILE A 136 -4.24 -20.08 -3.50
N ASN A 137 -3.32 -20.39 -2.58
CA ASN A 137 -3.34 -21.60 -1.76
C ASN A 137 -3.12 -21.19 -0.29
N PRO A 138 -4.12 -20.57 0.36
CA PRO A 138 -4.01 -20.23 1.78
C PRO A 138 -4.01 -21.52 2.61
N VAL A 139 -3.00 -21.68 3.46
CA VAL A 139 -2.93 -22.77 4.45
C VAL A 139 -3.68 -22.39 5.73
N ILE A 140 -3.70 -21.09 6.06
CA ILE A 140 -4.56 -20.54 7.11
C ILE A 140 -5.95 -20.21 6.57
N ASP A 141 -6.88 -19.86 7.46
CA ASP A 141 -8.25 -19.46 7.11
C ASP A 141 -8.27 -18.42 5.96
N ARG A 142 -8.92 -18.77 4.85
CA ARG A 142 -9.02 -17.94 3.65
C ARG A 142 -9.73 -16.60 3.93
N GLN A 143 -10.74 -16.59 4.80
CA GLN A 143 -11.46 -15.38 5.18
C GLN A 143 -10.54 -14.43 5.95
N LEU A 144 -9.63 -14.95 6.76
CA LEU A 144 -8.64 -14.15 7.45
C LEU A 144 -7.67 -13.47 6.46
N VAL A 145 -7.16 -14.22 5.48
CA VAL A 145 -6.30 -13.68 4.41
C VAL A 145 -7.02 -12.59 3.62
N ARG A 146 -8.25 -12.86 3.18
CA ARG A 146 -9.08 -11.91 2.42
C ARG A 146 -9.34 -10.64 3.23
N THR A 147 -9.66 -10.76 4.52
CA THR A 147 -9.92 -9.59 5.38
C THR A 147 -8.66 -8.74 5.57
N ALA A 148 -7.51 -9.38 5.77
CA ALA A 148 -6.25 -8.66 5.89
C ALA A 148 -5.90 -7.90 4.60
N ALA A 149 -6.10 -8.53 3.45
CA ALA A 149 -5.83 -7.90 2.17
C ALA A 149 -6.84 -6.79 1.82
N ASP A 150 -8.10 -6.96 2.23
CA ASP A 150 -9.14 -5.93 2.10
C ASP A 150 -8.79 -4.64 2.86
N ASN A 151 -8.34 -4.77 4.11
CA ASN A 151 -7.88 -3.64 4.92
C ASN A 151 -6.69 -2.92 4.25
N TRP A 152 -5.75 -3.68 3.68
CA TRP A 152 -4.64 -3.11 2.91
C TRP A 152 -5.11 -2.36 1.67
N GLY A 153 -6.09 -2.90 0.94
CA GLY A 153 -6.68 -2.22 -0.21
C GLY A 153 -7.33 -0.89 0.15
N TRP A 154 -8.05 -0.82 1.28
CA TRP A 154 -8.60 0.44 1.79
C TRP A 154 -7.52 1.42 2.25
N LEU A 155 -6.48 0.94 2.92
CA LEU A 155 -5.34 1.77 3.31
C LEU A 155 -4.68 2.40 2.08
N TRP A 156 -4.37 1.62 1.04
CA TRP A 156 -3.77 2.12 -0.18
C TRP A 156 -4.68 3.09 -0.94
N SER A 157 -5.97 2.80 -1.01
CA SER A 157 -6.96 3.69 -1.64
C SER A 157 -6.97 5.06 -0.94
N ALA A 158 -6.91 5.08 0.39
CA ALA A 158 -6.88 6.32 1.17
C ALA A 158 -5.57 7.09 1.04
N VAL A 159 -4.43 6.38 0.99
CA VAL A 159 -3.10 6.98 0.76
C VAL A 159 -3.04 7.64 -0.62
N GLU A 160 -3.51 6.95 -1.66
CA GLU A 160 -3.50 7.47 -3.03
C GLU A 160 -4.47 8.64 -3.20
N ALA A 161 -5.68 8.54 -2.63
CA ALA A 161 -6.63 9.65 -2.56
C ALA A 161 -6.03 10.88 -1.87
N SER A 162 -5.37 10.69 -0.72
CA SER A 162 -4.73 11.78 0.02
C SER A 162 -3.66 12.48 -0.82
N PHE A 163 -2.89 11.70 -1.59
CA PHE A 163 -1.87 12.24 -2.48
C PHE A 163 -2.47 13.07 -3.62
N VAL A 164 -3.53 12.59 -4.27
CA VAL A 164 -4.24 13.35 -5.32
C VAL A 164 -4.81 14.66 -4.77
N CYS A 165 -5.43 14.61 -3.58
CA CYS A 165 -5.90 15.80 -2.88
C CYS A 165 -4.74 16.74 -2.52
N LEU A 166 -3.58 16.23 -2.11
CA LEU A 166 -2.42 17.04 -1.76
C LEU A 166 -1.84 17.79 -2.97
N VAL A 167 -1.78 17.14 -4.13
CA VAL A 167 -1.36 17.78 -5.39
C VAL A 167 -2.33 18.91 -5.75
N THR A 168 -3.63 18.63 -5.70
CA THR A 168 -4.68 19.62 -5.99
C THR A 168 -4.65 20.79 -4.98
N LEU A 169 -4.43 20.50 -3.70
CA LEU A 169 -4.26 21.50 -2.64
C LEU A 169 -3.06 22.40 -2.91
N SER A 170 -1.96 21.83 -3.39
CA SER A 170 -0.76 22.58 -3.75
C SER A 170 -1.05 23.56 -4.89
N ILE A 171 -1.79 23.13 -5.92
CA ILE A 171 -2.22 23.99 -7.03
C ILE A 171 -3.10 25.14 -6.51
N LEU A 172 -4.13 24.84 -5.71
CA LEU A 172 -5.04 25.87 -5.16
C LEU A 172 -4.31 26.89 -4.28
N THR A 173 -3.35 26.42 -3.47
CA THR A 173 -2.51 27.29 -2.63
C THR A 173 -1.64 28.21 -3.49
N LEU A 174 -1.07 27.70 -4.58
CA LEU A 174 -0.26 28.50 -5.52
C LEU A 174 -1.10 29.54 -6.28
N LEU A 175 -2.37 29.25 -6.52
CA LEU A 175 -3.34 30.19 -7.10
C LEU A 175 -3.96 31.14 -6.05
N GLU A 176 -3.55 31.03 -4.78
CA GLU A 176 -4.05 31.83 -3.64
C GLU A 176 -5.57 31.69 -3.39
N ILE A 177 -6.17 30.56 -3.79
CA ILE A 177 -7.61 30.31 -3.67
C ILE A 177 -7.94 29.59 -2.35
N TRP A 178 -7.82 30.32 -1.26
CA TRP A 178 -7.83 29.77 0.11
C TRP A 178 -9.11 29.05 0.53
N SER A 179 -10.29 29.47 0.05
CA SER A 179 -11.57 28.83 0.42
C SER A 179 -11.61 27.37 0.00
N TYR A 180 -11.26 27.09 -1.26
CA TYR A 180 -11.18 25.74 -1.81
C TYR A 180 -10.00 24.96 -1.22
N ALA A 181 -8.86 25.61 -0.99
CA ALA A 181 -7.71 25.00 -0.33
C ALA A 181 -8.07 24.51 1.09
N MET A 182 -8.78 25.31 1.89
CA MET A 182 -9.21 24.93 3.24
C MET A 182 -10.21 23.76 3.23
N MET A 183 -11.16 23.77 2.30
CA MET A 183 -12.11 22.66 2.13
C MET A 183 -11.40 21.34 1.80
N LEU A 184 -10.41 21.40 0.89
CA LEU A 184 -9.63 20.23 0.50
C LEU A 184 -8.68 19.79 1.63
N GLY A 185 -8.10 20.74 2.37
CA GLY A 185 -7.32 20.46 3.58
C GLY A 185 -8.12 19.70 4.64
N GLY A 186 -9.39 20.11 4.87
CA GLY A 186 -10.31 19.38 5.75
C GLY A 186 -10.56 17.93 5.27
N SER A 187 -10.73 17.74 3.96
CA SER A 187 -10.90 16.41 3.36
C SER A 187 -9.65 15.53 3.55
N ILE A 188 -8.45 16.10 3.42
CA ILE A 188 -7.19 15.40 3.69
C ILE A 188 -7.09 14.99 5.17
N CYS A 189 -7.47 15.85 6.11
CA CYS A 189 -7.48 15.51 7.54
C CYS A 189 -8.38 14.30 7.83
N ILE A 190 -9.55 14.22 7.19
CA ILE A 190 -10.46 13.06 7.30
C ILE A 190 -9.79 11.80 6.74
N LEU A 191 -9.18 11.89 5.56
CA LEU A 191 -8.48 10.76 4.93
C LEU A 191 -7.30 10.28 5.79
N ILE A 192 -6.53 11.19 6.41
CA ILE A 192 -5.45 10.85 7.34
C ILE A 192 -6.02 10.10 8.55
N GLY A 193 -7.13 10.56 9.14
CA GLY A 193 -7.82 9.85 10.21
C GLY A 193 -8.22 8.42 9.80
N PHE A 194 -8.74 8.27 8.58
CA PHE A 194 -9.09 6.97 8.02
C PHE A 194 -7.86 6.08 7.75
N ILE A 195 -6.74 6.65 7.29
CA ILE A 195 -5.46 5.94 7.13
C ILE A 195 -4.99 5.38 8.48
N PHE A 196 -5.04 6.18 9.56
CA PHE A 196 -4.68 5.71 10.90
C PHE A 196 -5.60 4.58 11.39
N PHE A 197 -6.90 4.72 11.15
CA PHE A 197 -7.86 3.66 11.45
C PHE A 197 -7.53 2.37 10.68
N GLN A 198 -7.32 2.45 9.36
CA GLN A 198 -6.99 1.29 8.53
C GLN A 198 -5.64 0.67 8.89
N TRP A 199 -4.65 1.49 9.27
CA TRP A 199 -3.36 1.01 9.76
C TRP A 199 -3.52 0.11 10.99
N PHE A 200 -4.38 0.51 11.93
CA PHE A 200 -4.69 -0.30 13.11
C PHE A 200 -5.38 -1.61 12.75
N GLN A 201 -6.31 -1.58 11.78
CA GLN A 201 -6.99 -2.78 11.29
C GLN A 201 -6.04 -3.74 10.57
N CYS A 202 -5.11 -3.22 9.76
CA CYS A 202 -4.05 -3.99 9.14
C CYS A 202 -3.20 -4.69 10.22
N ARG A 203 -2.76 -3.95 11.25
CA ARG A 203 -1.95 -4.49 12.35
C ARG A 203 -2.68 -5.60 13.09
N LYS A 204 -3.95 -5.40 13.45
CA LYS A 204 -4.79 -6.43 14.08
C LYS A 204 -4.90 -7.69 13.22
N GLY A 205 -5.10 -7.51 11.91
CA GLY A 205 -5.14 -8.60 10.94
C GLY A 205 -3.83 -9.40 10.92
N ALA A 206 -2.69 -8.72 10.80
CA ALA A 206 -1.37 -9.35 10.79
C ALA A 206 -1.08 -10.14 12.06
N VAL A 207 -1.37 -9.57 13.24
CA VAL A 207 -1.19 -10.26 14.53
C VAL A 207 -2.01 -11.56 14.56
N ARG A 208 -3.26 -11.52 14.09
CA ARG A 208 -4.12 -12.71 14.03
C ARG A 208 -3.58 -13.75 13.03
N GLN A 209 -3.10 -13.31 11.86
CA GLN A 209 -2.48 -14.21 10.87
C GLN A 209 -1.24 -14.89 11.43
N VAL A 210 -0.32 -14.13 12.03
CA VAL A 210 0.88 -14.66 12.66
C VAL A 210 0.51 -15.69 13.73
N ARG A 211 -0.41 -15.35 14.63
CA ARG A 211 -0.84 -16.28 15.69
C ARG A 211 -1.34 -17.61 15.12
N VAL A 212 -2.23 -17.58 14.13
CA VAL A 212 -2.77 -18.81 13.50
C VAL A 212 -1.69 -19.61 12.77
N ILE A 213 -0.69 -18.95 12.17
CA ILE A 213 0.46 -19.64 11.57
C ILE A 213 1.29 -20.35 12.65
N MET A 214 1.49 -19.70 13.80
CA MET A 214 2.36 -20.18 14.88
C MET A 214 1.70 -21.18 15.84
N GLU A 215 0.38 -21.34 15.80
CA GLU A 215 -0.38 -22.34 16.57
C GLU A 215 -0.09 -23.78 16.11
N ASP A 216 0.35 -23.97 14.86
CA ASP A 216 0.76 -25.26 14.30
C ASP A 216 2.24 -25.53 14.59
N SER A 217 2.53 -26.64 15.29
CA SER A 217 3.88 -26.99 15.75
C SER A 217 4.87 -27.20 14.60
N ASP A 218 4.42 -27.81 13.51
CA ASP A 218 5.27 -28.16 12.37
C ASP A 218 5.67 -26.88 11.61
N ARG A 219 4.70 -25.97 11.41
CA ARG A 219 4.96 -24.65 10.82
C ARG A 219 5.91 -23.84 11.70
N LYS A 220 5.67 -23.82 13.01
CA LYS A 220 6.53 -23.14 13.98
C LYS A 220 7.97 -23.66 13.92
N GLN A 221 8.17 -24.98 13.87
CA GLN A 221 9.51 -25.57 13.75
C GLN A 221 10.17 -25.27 12.40
N ALA A 222 9.41 -25.29 11.31
CA ALA A 222 9.91 -24.92 9.98
C ALA A 222 10.37 -23.45 9.93
N ILE A 223 9.61 -22.54 10.53
CA ILE A 223 9.94 -21.12 10.64
C ILE A 223 11.19 -20.91 11.51
N HIS A 224 11.28 -21.60 12.65
CA HIS A 224 12.49 -21.56 13.49
C HIS A 224 13.73 -22.02 12.70
N SER A 225 13.61 -23.14 11.98
CA SER A 225 14.68 -23.68 11.14
C SER A 225 15.10 -22.73 10.02
N TYR A 226 14.13 -22.04 9.41
CA TYR A 226 14.39 -20.99 8.43
C TYR A 226 15.25 -19.88 9.06
N PHE A 227 14.87 -19.34 10.23
CA PHE A 227 15.61 -18.26 10.86
C PHE A 227 17.02 -18.67 11.31
N THR A 228 17.20 -19.90 11.77
CA THR A 228 18.52 -20.45 12.12
C THR A 228 19.43 -20.55 10.89
N LYS A 229 18.93 -21.07 9.77
CA LYS A 229 19.69 -21.13 8.50
C LYS A 229 19.95 -19.74 7.92
N PHE A 230 18.93 -18.88 7.98
CA PHE A 230 19.03 -17.48 7.58
C PHE A 230 20.16 -16.82 8.36
N ALA A 231 20.23 -16.98 9.68
CA ALA A 231 21.33 -16.44 10.47
C ALA A 231 22.71 -17.01 10.10
N ALA A 232 22.80 -18.33 9.88
CA ALA A 232 24.07 -19.03 9.61
C ALA A 232 24.70 -18.69 8.24
N SER A 233 23.92 -18.35 7.21
CA SER A 233 24.43 -18.04 5.86
C SER A 233 25.35 -16.82 5.78
N VAL A 234 25.52 -16.03 6.85
CA VAL A 234 26.48 -14.91 6.91
C VAL A 234 27.85 -15.28 7.45
N THR A 235 27.98 -16.39 8.18
CA THR A 235 29.29 -16.80 8.69
C THR A 235 30.24 -17.23 7.57
N LEU A 236 29.70 -17.58 6.40
CA LEU A 236 30.44 -18.08 5.24
C LEU A 236 30.79 -17.00 4.20
N ASP A 237 30.14 -15.83 4.22
CA ASP A 237 30.38 -14.71 3.29
C ASP A 237 31.30 -13.63 3.89
N LYS A 238 32.17 -13.99 4.85
CA LYS A 238 33.26 -13.09 5.23
C LYS A 238 34.13 -12.89 3.99
N PRO A 239 34.35 -11.65 3.51
CA PRO A 239 35.29 -11.41 2.43
C PRO A 239 36.64 -11.99 2.84
N GLU A 240 37.21 -12.84 1.98
CA GLU A 240 38.63 -13.19 2.09
C GLU A 240 39.39 -11.90 2.32
N SER A 241 40.13 -11.84 3.43
CA SER A 241 41.07 -10.75 3.70
C SER A 241 41.85 -10.49 2.41
N PRO A 242 41.92 -9.24 1.90
CA PRO A 242 42.72 -8.96 0.73
C PRO A 242 44.13 -9.49 1.01
N GLY A 243 44.54 -10.49 0.22
CA GLY A 243 45.86 -11.07 0.32
C GLY A 243 46.90 -9.95 0.19
N PRO A 244 48.05 -10.06 0.87
CA PRO A 244 49.05 -9.00 0.88
C PRO A 244 49.43 -8.67 -0.57
N LEU A 245 49.19 -7.41 -0.96
CA LEU A 245 49.56 -6.85 -2.25
C LEU A 245 51.07 -7.11 -2.47
N SER A 246 51.38 -8.07 -3.34
CA SER A 246 52.76 -8.31 -3.77
C SER A 246 53.19 -7.10 -4.60
N LYS A 247 54.12 -6.32 -4.03
CA LYS A 247 54.80 -5.23 -4.75
C LYS A 247 55.51 -5.79 -5.98
N ARG A 248 55.19 -5.25 -7.15
CA ARG A 248 56.05 -5.22 -8.33
C ARG A 248 55.97 -3.83 -8.94
#